data_AF-A0A7V8NM17-F1
#
_entry.id   AF-A0A7V8NM17-F1
#
_cell.length_a   1.000
_cell.length_b   1.000
_cell.length_c   1.000
_cell.angle_alpha   90.00
_cell.angle_beta   90.00
_cell.angle_gamma   90.00
#
_symmetry.space_group_name_H-M   'P 1'
#
loop_
_entity.id
_entity.type
_entity.pdbx_description
1 polymer ?
#
loop_
_entity_poly.entity_id
_entity_poly.type
_entity_poly.pdbx_seq_one_letter_code
_entity_poly.pdbx_strand_id
1 'polypeptide(L)'
;TLRGCAEYVRDHHLGTKIFAVDAHGSVIFGGKPGKRLIPGHGAARQPELFRADLADECVRVTDLDCVVGCRRLVRSEAILAGGSSGAVLMAVEQVKDRISRGATCALIFHDRGERYLDTIYSDEWVEEHFGDVAYLWQDQPELQPWMLATSRFLEGPKSVRY
;
A
#
# COMPACT_ATOMS: atom_id res chain seq x y z
N THR A 1 12.60 -2.84 -5.91
CA THR A 1 11.36 -2.38 -6.56
C THR A 1 11.41 -0.90 -6.87
N LEU A 2 11.22 -0.02 -5.86
CA LEU A 2 11.10 1.43 -6.06
C LEU A 2 12.17 2.02 -7.00
N ARG A 3 13.46 1.74 -6.74
CA ARG A 3 14.55 2.27 -7.56
C ARG A 3 14.40 1.93 -9.05
N GLY A 4 14.11 0.67 -9.38
CA GLY A 4 13.94 0.28 -10.78
C GLY A 4 12.74 0.96 -11.45
N CYS A 5 11.64 1.12 -10.72
CA CYS A 5 10.48 1.89 -11.21
C CYS A 5 10.82 3.36 -11.45
N ALA A 6 11.55 3.99 -10.51
CA ALA A 6 11.94 5.39 -10.60
C ALA A 6 12.93 5.66 -11.72
N GLU A 7 13.93 4.79 -11.88
CA GLU A 7 14.88 4.84 -12.99
C GLU A 7 14.14 4.69 -14.32
N TYR A 8 13.23 3.71 -14.46
CA TYR A 8 12.45 3.54 -15.68
C TYR A 8 11.58 4.77 -16.01
N VAL A 9 10.84 5.31 -15.03
CA VAL A 9 10.03 6.53 -15.22
C VAL A 9 10.88 7.69 -15.70
N ARG A 10 12.06 7.89 -15.10
CA ARG A 10 12.97 8.98 -15.45
C ARG A 10 13.59 8.78 -16.83
N ASP A 11 14.11 7.60 -17.10
CA ASP A 11 14.85 7.27 -18.33
C ASP A 11 13.93 7.32 -19.57
N HIS A 12 12.62 7.16 -19.36
CA HIS A 12 11.59 7.30 -20.40
C HIS A 12 10.80 8.61 -20.35
N HIS A 13 11.20 9.57 -19.50
CA HIS A 13 10.54 10.87 -19.35
C HIS A 13 9.02 10.79 -19.13
N LEU A 14 8.57 9.81 -18.35
CA LEU A 14 7.15 9.63 -18.06
C LEU A 14 6.70 10.72 -17.06
N GLY A 15 5.55 11.35 -17.31
CA GLY A 15 4.93 12.33 -16.41
C GLY A 15 4.30 11.69 -15.16
N THR A 16 4.91 10.64 -14.62
CA THR A 16 4.40 9.81 -13.53
C THR A 16 4.97 10.28 -12.20
N LYS A 17 4.09 10.55 -11.23
CA LYS A 17 4.50 10.80 -9.84
C LYS A 17 4.72 9.49 -9.10
N ILE A 18 5.78 9.41 -8.31
CA ILE A 18 6.18 8.24 -7.54
C ILE A 18 6.04 8.55 -6.05
N PHE A 19 5.18 7.78 -5.39
CA PHE A 19 5.01 7.80 -3.94
C PHE A 19 5.72 6.58 -3.34
N ALA A 20 6.75 6.81 -2.54
CA ALA A 20 7.32 5.77 -1.70
C ALA A 20 6.42 5.57 -0.47
N VAL A 21 6.26 4.32 -0.05
CA VAL A 21 5.54 3.98 1.19
C VAL A 21 6.55 3.38 2.17
N ASP A 22 6.68 4.01 3.33
CA ASP A 22 7.64 3.61 4.36
C ASP A 22 6.95 3.46 5.72
N ALA A 23 7.54 2.63 6.58
CA ALA A 23 6.98 2.40 7.92
C ALA A 23 7.36 3.52 8.90
N HIS A 24 6.47 3.84 9.84
CA HIS A 24 6.92 4.49 11.08
C HIS A 24 8.00 3.64 11.75
N GLY A 25 9.07 4.28 12.24
CA GLY A 25 10.24 3.58 12.77
C GLY A 25 11.27 3.10 11.72
N SER A 26 11.01 3.34 10.43
CA SER A 26 12.00 3.17 9.35
C SER A 26 12.87 4.42 9.17
N VAL A 27 14.13 4.19 8.76
CA VAL A 27 15.11 5.23 8.45
C VAL A 27 15.46 5.35 6.97
N ILE A 28 14.79 4.62 6.07
CA ILE A 28 15.12 4.63 4.62
C ILE A 28 15.03 6.05 4.06
N PHE A 29 13.92 6.74 4.33
CA PHE A 29 13.66 8.13 3.94
C PHE A 29 13.87 9.09 5.12
N GLY A 30 14.90 8.83 5.95
CA GLY A 30 15.17 9.57 7.19
C GLY A 30 14.23 9.18 8.34
N GLY A 31 14.18 9.97 9.41
CA GLY A 31 13.37 9.70 10.60
C GLY A 31 14.13 9.00 11.74
N LYS A 32 13.40 8.55 12.77
CA LYS A 32 13.97 7.86 13.93
C LYS A 32 13.70 6.36 13.86
N PRO A 33 14.70 5.50 14.13
CA PRO A 33 14.48 4.06 14.17
C PRO A 33 13.51 3.70 15.29
N GLY A 34 12.63 2.74 15.03
CA GLY A 34 11.62 2.28 15.98
C GLY A 34 11.25 0.82 15.76
N LYS A 35 10.60 0.22 16.77
CA LYS A 35 10.05 -1.12 16.65
C LYS A 35 8.95 -1.12 15.57
N ARG A 36 8.93 -2.18 14.77
CA ARG A 36 7.94 -2.45 13.74
C ARG A 36 7.47 -3.89 13.90
N LEU A 37 6.16 -4.09 13.90
CA LEU A 37 5.54 -5.41 13.99
C LEU A 37 5.43 -6.05 12.60
N ILE A 38 5.13 -5.25 11.57
CA ILE A 38 4.87 -5.76 10.24
C ILE A 38 6.18 -5.86 9.45
N PRO A 39 6.56 -7.07 8.97
CA PRO A 39 7.79 -7.25 8.20
C PRO A 39 7.64 -6.79 6.74
N GLY A 40 8.73 -6.89 5.97
CA GLY A 40 8.72 -6.73 4.51
C GLY A 40 8.86 -5.31 3.99
N HIS A 41 8.65 -4.28 4.81
CA HIS A 41 8.85 -2.88 4.42
C HIS A 41 9.48 -2.04 5.55
N GLY A 42 10.22 -1.00 5.17
CA GLY A 42 11.06 -0.20 6.07
C GLY A 42 12.36 -0.88 6.51
N ALA A 43 13.32 -0.09 6.97
CA ALA A 43 14.64 -0.59 7.39
C ALA A 43 15.21 0.20 8.58
N ALA A 44 16.07 -0.45 9.37
CA ALA A 44 16.82 0.16 10.48
C ALA A 44 18.12 0.86 10.03
N ARG A 45 18.50 0.71 8.76
CA ARG A 45 19.59 1.41 8.10
C ARG A 45 19.15 1.85 6.71
N GLN A 46 19.74 2.92 6.21
CA GLN A 46 19.52 3.32 4.83
C GLN A 46 20.18 2.31 3.87
N PRO A 47 19.44 1.76 2.88
CA PRO A 47 20.01 0.81 1.93
C PRO A 47 21.05 1.46 1.03
N GLU A 48 22.06 0.71 0.58
CA GLU A 48 23.05 1.19 -0.41
C GLU A 48 22.41 1.60 -1.74
N LEU A 49 21.23 1.03 -2.05
CA LEU A 49 20.47 1.37 -3.24
C LEU A 49 19.64 2.65 -3.09
N PHE A 50 19.63 3.30 -1.92
CA PHE A 50 18.86 4.52 -1.70
C PHE A 50 19.44 5.68 -2.51
N ARG A 51 18.55 6.51 -3.05
CA ARG A 51 18.85 7.86 -3.54
C ARG A 51 17.73 8.79 -3.11
N ALA A 52 18.05 10.06 -2.91
CA ALA A 52 17.06 11.06 -2.48
C ALA A 52 16.00 11.36 -3.56
N ASP A 53 16.30 11.08 -4.83
CA ASP A 53 15.45 11.33 -5.99
C ASP A 53 14.57 10.13 -6.40
N LEU A 54 14.45 9.09 -5.57
CA LEU A 54 13.68 7.89 -5.92
C LEU A 54 12.16 8.06 -5.87
N ALA A 55 11.66 9.09 -5.20
CA ALA A 55 10.25 9.35 -5.05
C ALA A 55 10.00 10.85 -4.91
N ASP A 56 8.88 11.32 -5.46
CA ASP A 56 8.40 12.69 -5.28
C ASP A 56 7.94 12.92 -3.83
N GLU A 57 7.40 11.88 -3.21
CA GLU A 57 6.94 11.92 -1.82
C GLU A 57 7.13 10.56 -1.13
N CYS A 58 7.44 10.60 0.16
CA CYS A 58 7.40 9.43 1.03
C CYS A 58 6.21 9.53 1.98
N VAL A 59 5.25 8.61 1.86
CA VAL A 59 4.11 8.47 2.76
C VAL A 59 4.49 7.49 3.86
N ARG A 60 4.24 7.87 5.12
CA ARG A 60 4.52 7.00 6.27
C ARG A 60 3.24 6.35 6.79
N VAL A 61 3.32 5.07 7.07
CA VAL A 61 2.21 4.29 7.62
C VAL A 61 2.61 3.55 8.88
N THR A 62 1.63 3.33 9.75
CA THR A 62 1.79 2.57 10.99
C THR A 62 1.59 1.08 10.78
N ASP A 63 1.97 0.26 11.76
CA ASP A 63 1.65 -1.17 11.74
C ASP A 63 0.12 -1.41 11.74
N LEU A 64 -0.65 -0.54 12.41
CA LEU A 64 -2.12 -0.60 12.40
C LEU A 64 -2.68 -0.29 11.01
N ASP A 65 -2.13 0.70 10.30
CA ASP A 65 -2.52 0.98 8.91
C ASP A 65 -2.31 -0.23 8.01
N CYS A 66 -1.22 -0.98 8.20
CA CYS A 66 -0.97 -2.21 7.45
C CYS A 66 -2.08 -3.24 7.70
N VAL A 67 -2.48 -3.44 8.96
CA VAL A 67 -3.57 -4.35 9.33
C VAL A 67 -4.89 -3.92 8.72
N VAL A 68 -5.27 -2.65 8.91
CA VAL A 68 -6.51 -2.07 8.37
C VAL A 68 -6.54 -2.21 6.85
N GLY A 69 -5.45 -1.86 6.17
CA GLY A 69 -5.34 -1.94 4.71
C GLY A 69 -5.51 -3.37 4.20
N CYS A 70 -4.82 -4.34 4.80
CA CYS A 70 -4.94 -5.75 4.42
C CYS A 70 -6.35 -6.31 4.64
N ARG A 71 -6.99 -5.97 5.77
CA ARG A 71 -8.36 -6.40 6.09
C ARG A 71 -9.39 -5.75 5.18
N ARG A 72 -9.21 -4.49 4.81
CA ARG A 72 -10.06 -3.81 3.81
C ARG A 72 -9.91 -4.45 2.44
N LEU A 73 -8.67 -4.66 2.00
CA LEU A 73 -8.37 -5.22 0.68
C LEU A 73 -9.01 -6.60 0.47
N VAL A 74 -8.95 -7.50 1.47
CA VAL A 74 -9.57 -8.82 1.36
C VAL A 74 -11.10 -8.75 1.37
N ARG A 75 -11.69 -7.85 2.18
CA ARG A 75 -13.15 -7.70 2.26
C ARG A 75 -13.75 -7.07 1.02
N SER A 76 -13.02 -6.14 0.42
CA SER A 76 -13.54 -5.28 -0.65
C SER A 76 -13.20 -5.82 -2.03
N GLU A 77 -11.99 -6.36 -2.23
CA GLU A 77 -11.50 -6.84 -3.53
C GLU A 77 -11.23 -8.36 -3.57
N ALA A 78 -11.48 -9.10 -2.48
CA ALA A 78 -11.11 -10.51 -2.34
C ALA A 78 -9.60 -10.79 -2.55
N ILE A 79 -8.74 -9.79 -2.32
CA ILE A 79 -7.29 -9.94 -2.43
C ILE A 79 -6.69 -10.17 -1.04
N LEU A 80 -6.19 -11.39 -0.81
CA LEU A 80 -5.45 -11.77 0.40
C LEU A 80 -3.95 -11.45 0.23
N ALA A 81 -3.52 -10.25 0.63
CA ALA A 81 -2.16 -9.73 0.43
C ALA A 81 -1.34 -9.63 1.72
N GLY A 82 -0.01 -9.58 1.62
CA GLY A 82 0.84 -9.40 2.79
C GLY A 82 0.90 -7.96 3.30
N GLY A 83 1.50 -7.76 4.47
CA GLY A 83 1.37 -6.51 5.25
C GLY A 83 1.80 -5.23 4.53
N SER A 84 2.85 -5.29 3.70
CA SER A 84 3.28 -4.14 2.89
C SER A 84 2.24 -3.70 1.85
N SER A 85 1.30 -4.57 1.48
CA SER A 85 0.22 -4.25 0.55
C SER A 85 -0.88 -3.44 1.25
N GLY A 86 -1.18 -3.77 2.52
CA GLY A 86 -2.04 -2.95 3.37
C GLY A 86 -1.47 -1.54 3.58
N ALA A 87 -0.15 -1.44 3.79
CA ALA A 87 0.56 -0.18 3.81
C ALA A 87 0.33 0.66 2.54
N VAL A 88 0.47 0.05 1.37
CA VAL A 88 0.25 0.73 0.07
C VAL A 88 -1.19 1.21 -0.06
N LEU A 89 -2.18 0.39 0.31
CA LEU A 89 -3.59 0.80 0.25
C LEU A 89 -3.86 2.01 1.16
N MET A 90 -3.38 1.97 2.41
CA MET A 90 -3.60 3.07 3.35
C MET A 90 -2.82 4.32 2.98
N ALA A 91 -1.64 4.19 2.36
CA ALA A 91 -0.92 5.34 1.82
C ALA A 91 -1.75 6.05 0.74
N VAL A 92 -2.45 5.31 -0.14
CA VAL A 92 -3.37 5.91 -1.12
C VAL A 92 -4.50 6.65 -0.43
N GLU A 93 -5.12 6.06 0.60
CA GLU A 93 -6.17 6.73 1.38
C GLU A 93 -5.69 8.05 2.03
N GLN A 94 -4.45 8.10 2.53
CA GLN A 94 -3.87 9.32 3.10
C GLN A 94 -3.59 10.42 2.05
N VAL A 95 -3.35 10.05 0.79
CA VAL A 95 -2.99 11.01 -0.26
C VAL A 95 -4.10 11.25 -1.28
N LYS A 96 -5.26 10.60 -1.15
CA LYS A 96 -6.33 10.61 -2.15
C LYS A 96 -6.79 11.99 -2.57
N ASP A 97 -6.85 12.94 -1.64
CA ASP A 97 -7.29 14.32 -1.91
C ASP A 97 -6.26 15.13 -2.72
N ARG A 98 -5.04 14.60 -2.85
CA ARG A 98 -3.93 15.18 -3.63
C ARG A 98 -3.76 14.49 -4.98
N ILE A 99 -4.47 13.40 -5.23
CA ILE A 99 -4.49 12.71 -6.52
C ILE A 99 -5.41 13.51 -7.47
N SER A 100 -4.87 13.91 -8.61
CA SER A 100 -5.63 14.67 -9.60
C SER A 100 -6.84 13.88 -10.10
N ARG A 101 -7.99 14.55 -10.25
CA ARG A 101 -9.20 13.92 -10.81
C ARG A 101 -8.90 13.34 -12.19
N GLY A 102 -9.22 12.06 -12.38
CA GLY A 102 -8.97 11.35 -13.64
C GLY A 102 -7.56 10.78 -13.78
N ALA A 103 -6.70 10.90 -12.77
CA ALA A 103 -5.40 10.23 -12.77
C ALA A 103 -5.54 8.71 -12.71
N THR A 104 -4.68 8.01 -13.45
CA THR A 104 -4.52 6.55 -13.34
C THR A 104 -3.47 6.24 -12.28
N CYS A 105 -3.83 5.44 -11.27
CA CYS A 105 -2.93 5.02 -10.21
C CYS A 105 -2.59 3.54 -10.35
N ALA A 106 -1.31 3.20 -10.25
CA ALA A 106 -0.84 1.82 -10.18
C ALA A 106 -0.30 1.52 -8.78
N LEU A 107 -0.80 0.47 -8.15
CA LEU A 107 -0.38 0.01 -6.82
C LEU A 107 0.41 -1.30 -6.98
N ILE A 108 1.48 -1.47 -6.20
CA ILE A 108 2.32 -2.68 -6.22
C ILE A 108 2.11 -3.44 -4.91
N PHE A 109 1.61 -4.67 -5.00
CA PHE A 109 1.43 -5.59 -3.88
C PHE A 109 2.47 -6.72 -3.98
N HIS A 110 3.31 -6.85 -2.96
CA HIS A 110 4.57 -7.59 -3.06
C HIS A 110 4.45 -9.09 -2.78
N ASP A 111 3.54 -9.47 -1.88
CA ASP A 111 3.39 -10.84 -1.39
C ASP A 111 1.94 -11.16 -1.02
N ARG A 112 1.69 -12.46 -0.79
CA ARG A 112 0.39 -13.01 -0.40
C ARG A 112 0.20 -12.98 1.11
N GLY A 113 -1.06 -12.95 1.55
CA GLY A 113 -1.44 -12.87 2.96
C GLY A 113 -1.31 -14.19 3.74
N GLU A 114 -1.04 -15.32 3.07
CA GLU A 114 -0.94 -16.65 3.69
C GLU A 114 0.08 -16.74 4.83
N ARG A 115 1.18 -15.97 4.77
CA ARG A 115 2.20 -15.90 5.83
C ARG A 115 1.78 -15.07 7.04
N TYR A 116 0.63 -14.41 6.96
CA TYR A 116 0.13 -13.47 7.95
C TYR A 116 -1.22 -13.91 8.54
N LEU A 117 -1.63 -15.16 8.30
CA LEU A 117 -2.86 -15.74 8.85
C LEU A 117 -2.88 -15.70 10.38
N ASP A 118 -1.76 -16.01 11.02
CA ASP A 118 -1.61 -15.99 12.47
C ASP A 118 -1.25 -14.61 13.03
N THR A 119 -1.19 -13.57 12.19
CA THR A 119 -0.85 -12.19 12.60
C THR A 119 -1.91 -11.20 12.10
N ILE A 120 -1.65 -10.51 10.98
CA ILE A 120 -2.52 -9.47 10.41
C ILE A 120 -3.97 -9.95 10.25
N TYR A 121 -4.15 -11.22 9.90
CA TYR A 121 -5.45 -11.83 9.65
C TYR A 121 -6.04 -12.60 10.85
N SER A 122 -5.33 -12.68 11.98
CA SER A 122 -5.82 -13.21 13.24
C SER A 122 -6.44 -12.09 14.08
N ASP A 123 -7.70 -12.24 14.48
CA ASP A 123 -8.38 -11.23 15.31
C ASP A 123 -7.77 -11.18 16.72
N GLU A 124 -7.38 -12.33 17.27
CA GLU A 124 -6.71 -12.45 18.57
C GLU A 124 -5.36 -11.69 18.58
N TRP A 125 -4.53 -11.91 17.56
CA TRP A 125 -3.24 -11.23 17.45
C TRP A 125 -3.42 -9.71 17.32
N VAL A 126 -4.42 -9.28 16.55
CA VAL A 126 -4.71 -7.86 16.37
C VAL A 126 -5.22 -7.22 17.67
N GLU A 127 -6.12 -7.88 18.39
CA GLU A 127 -6.61 -7.40 19.69
C GLU A 127 -5.48 -7.30 20.72
N GLU A 128 -4.59 -8.29 20.78
CA GLU A 128 -3.42 -8.29 21.67
C GLU A 128 -2.49 -7.08 21.41
N HIS A 129 -2.28 -6.70 20.15
CA HIS A 129 -1.29 -5.68 19.77
C HIS A 129 -1.88 -4.28 19.59
N PHE A 130 -3.17 -4.16 19.27
CA PHE A 130 -3.82 -2.90 18.90
C PHE A 130 -5.13 -2.62 19.65
N GLY A 131 -5.64 -3.58 20.44
CA GLY A 131 -6.94 -3.48 21.12
C GLY A 131 -8.14 -3.71 20.20
N ASP A 132 -9.33 -3.32 20.65
CA ASP A 132 -10.55 -3.40 19.83
C ASP A 132 -10.55 -2.32 18.74
N VAL A 133 -10.11 -2.70 17.55
CA VAL A 133 -10.00 -1.83 16.37
C VAL A 133 -10.76 -2.39 15.16
N ALA A 134 -11.59 -3.42 15.35
CA ALA A 134 -12.23 -4.13 14.25
C ALA A 134 -13.16 -3.24 13.41
N TYR A 135 -13.77 -2.23 14.05
CA TYR A 135 -14.60 -1.22 13.41
C TYR A 135 -13.89 -0.48 12.25
N LEU A 136 -12.56 -0.41 12.25
CA LEU A 136 -11.78 0.25 11.20
C LEU A 136 -11.90 -0.42 9.82
N TRP A 137 -12.28 -1.70 9.76
CA TRP A 137 -12.51 -2.42 8.49
C TRP A 137 -13.87 -3.13 8.40
N GLN A 138 -14.66 -3.13 9.48
CA GLN A 138 -16.01 -3.70 9.48
C GLN A 138 -17.09 -2.68 9.10
N ASP A 139 -17.00 -1.43 9.56
CA ASP A 139 -18.06 -0.42 9.41
C ASP A 139 -17.91 0.48 8.18
N GLN A 140 -17.31 -0.04 7.11
CA GLN A 140 -17.22 0.70 5.86
C GLN A 140 -18.49 0.48 5.03
N PRO A 141 -19.25 1.54 4.68
CA PRO A 141 -20.24 1.44 3.60
C PRO A 141 -19.51 1.08 2.31
N GLU A 142 -20.26 0.55 1.34
CA GLU A 142 -19.83 0.06 0.01
C GLU A 142 -18.51 0.59 -0.54
N LEU A 143 -17.79 -0.29 -1.26
CA LEU A 143 -16.59 -0.01 -2.05
C LEU A 143 -16.49 1.45 -2.51
N GLN A 144 -15.51 2.19 -1.97
CA GLN A 144 -15.29 3.59 -2.33
C GLN A 144 -15.17 3.71 -3.86
N PRO A 145 -15.78 4.74 -4.50
CA PRO A 145 -15.85 4.81 -5.95
C PRO A 145 -14.50 4.71 -6.68
N TRP A 146 -13.41 5.10 -6.02
CA TRP A 146 -12.06 5.00 -6.56
C TRP A 146 -11.50 3.57 -6.54
N MET A 147 -11.95 2.72 -5.61
CA MET A 147 -11.57 1.30 -5.53
C MET A 147 -12.30 0.45 -6.57
N LEU A 148 -13.55 0.80 -6.90
CA LEU A 148 -14.34 0.11 -7.95
C LEU A 148 -13.70 0.14 -9.35
N ALA A 149 -12.70 1.01 -9.58
CA ALA A 149 -12.01 1.12 -10.86
C ALA A 149 -11.10 -0.08 -11.18
N THR A 150 -10.75 -0.93 -10.22
CA THR A 150 -10.03 -2.20 -10.43
C THR A 150 -10.83 -3.18 -11.30
N SER A 151 -12.16 -3.15 -11.21
CA SER A 151 -13.05 -4.04 -11.98
C SER A 151 -13.03 -3.78 -13.48
N ARG A 152 -12.72 -2.55 -13.91
CA ARG A 152 -12.70 -2.18 -15.35
C ARG A 152 -11.49 -2.71 -16.11
N PHE A 153 -10.46 -3.20 -15.42
CA PHE A 153 -9.33 -3.87 -16.10
C PHE A 153 -9.67 -5.31 -16.55
N LEU A 154 -10.72 -5.92 -15.99
CA LEU A 154 -11.18 -7.26 -16.37
C LEU A 154 -12.23 -7.23 -17.49
N GLU A 155 -12.84 -6.07 -17.76
CA GLU A 155 -13.66 -5.85 -18.94
C GLU A 155 -12.77 -5.43 -20.12
N GLY A 156 -12.19 -6.42 -20.80
CA GLY A 156 -11.48 -6.20 -22.06
C GLY A 156 -12.35 -5.45 -23.08
N PRO A 157 -11.74 -4.82 -24.11
CA PRO A 157 -12.47 -4.01 -25.09
C PRO A 157 -13.59 -4.83 -25.74
N LYS A 158 -14.83 -4.39 -25.57
CA LYS A 158 -15.99 -4.92 -26.27
C LYS A 158 -15.77 -4.76 -27.78
N SER A 159 -15.42 -5.88 -28.42
CA SER A 159 -15.47 -6.16 -29.86
C SER A 159 -15.61 -4.95 -30.80
N VAL A 160 -14.55 -4.62 -31.53
CA VAL A 160 -14.67 -3.97 -32.84
C VAL A 160 -15.26 -5.02 -33.78
N ARG A 161 -16.50 -4.80 -34.24
CA ARG A 161 -17.08 -5.56 -35.34
C ARG A 161 -16.45 -5.04 -36.64
N TYR A 162 -15.91 -5.97 -37.44
CA TYR A 162 -15.61 -5.74 -38.85
C TYR A 162 -16.90 -5.49 -39.64
#